data_AF-A0A1N6IIS1-F1
#
_entry.id   AF-A0A1N6IIS1-F1
#
_cell.length_a   1.000
_cell.length_b   1.000
_cell.length_c   1.000
_cell.angle_alpha   90.00
_cell.angle_beta   90.00
_cell.angle_gamma   90.00
#
_symmetry.space_group_name_H-M   'P 1'
#
loop_
_entity.id
_entity.type
_entity.pdbx_description
1 polymer ?
#
loop_
_entity_poly.entity_id
_entity_poly.type
_entity_poly.pdbx_seq_one_letter_code
_entity_poly.pdbx_strand_id
1 'polypeptide(L)'
;MKKVLSAALLCVSFLSSQAFAAPELIAKSTLDFGDFQKTANVEIQGNIQEDVLRLAERGVEKENADYFVIDQVSEDTQKDLLVVSVTLYRESATENQKTVEDRLG
;
A
#
# COMPACT_ATOMS: atom_id res chain seq x y z
N MET A 1 -28.47 -35.53 21.66
CA MET A 1 -27.17 -34.81 21.67
C MET A 1 -26.88 -34.30 20.26
N LYS A 2 -27.40 -33.13 19.85
CA LYS A 2 -27.19 -32.58 18.48
C LYS A 2 -27.08 -31.04 18.43
N LYS A 3 -27.22 -30.35 19.56
CA LYS A 3 -27.35 -28.87 19.60
C LYS A 3 -26.06 -28.13 19.96
N VAL A 4 -24.98 -28.85 20.29
CA VAL A 4 -23.71 -28.26 20.73
C VAL A 4 -22.76 -27.98 19.55
N LEU A 5 -23.00 -28.58 18.39
CA LEU A 5 -22.14 -28.42 17.21
C LEU A 5 -22.26 -27.06 16.52
N SER A 6 -23.40 -26.36 16.65
CA SER A 6 -23.62 -25.07 15.97
C SER A 6 -22.88 -23.88 16.59
N ALA A 7 -22.65 -23.89 17.90
CA ALA A 7 -21.99 -22.76 18.57
C ALA A 7 -20.48 -22.70 18.28
N ALA A 8 -19.85 -23.85 18.05
CA ALA A 8 -18.41 -23.92 17.74
C ALA A 8 -18.08 -23.41 16.32
N LEU A 9 -19.01 -23.51 15.36
CA LEU A 9 -18.78 -23.02 14.00
C LEU A 9 -18.78 -21.49 13.91
N LEU A 10 -19.53 -20.78 14.77
CA LEU A 10 -19.72 -19.33 14.68
C LEU A 10 -18.51 -18.53 15.21
N CYS A 11 -17.66 -19.14 16.06
CA CYS A 11 -16.47 -18.47 16.58
C CYS A 11 -15.28 -18.48 15.60
N VAL A 12 -15.27 -19.40 14.62
CA VAL A 12 -14.16 -19.53 13.66
C VAL A 12 -14.23 -18.47 12.56
N SER A 13 -15.41 -17.90 12.28
CA SER A 13 -15.60 -16.89 11.23
C SER A 13 -15.03 -15.50 11.57
N PHE A 14 -14.66 -15.22 12.81
CA PHE A 14 -14.10 -13.93 13.22
C PHE A 14 -12.56 -13.84 13.13
N LEU A 15 -11.88 -14.91 12.69
CA LEU A 15 -10.41 -14.94 12.56
C LEU A 15 -9.92 -14.53 11.16
N SER A 16 -10.73 -13.86 10.35
CA SER A 16 -10.27 -13.32 9.07
C SER A 16 -9.25 -12.20 9.30
N SER A 17 -7.97 -12.52 9.16
CA SER A 17 -6.89 -11.52 9.11
C SER A 17 -7.14 -10.57 7.94
N GLN A 18 -7.14 -9.26 8.22
CA GLN A 18 -7.18 -8.24 7.18
C GLN A 18 -5.88 -8.34 6.37
N ALA A 19 -5.99 -8.74 5.11
CA ALA A 19 -4.85 -8.76 4.19
C ALA A 19 -4.46 -7.31 3.89
N PHE A 20 -3.24 -6.92 4.29
CA PHE A 20 -2.65 -5.67 3.84
C PHE A 20 -2.03 -5.90 2.47
N ALA A 21 -2.53 -5.19 1.47
CA ALA A 21 -1.90 -5.13 0.16
C ALA A 21 -0.73 -4.15 0.21
N ALA A 22 0.36 -4.49 -0.48
CA ALA A 22 1.42 -3.52 -0.72
C ALA A 22 0.88 -2.42 -1.68
N PRO A 23 1.33 -1.16 -1.54
CA PRO A 23 0.93 -0.09 -2.43
C PRO A 23 1.25 -0.40 -3.89
N GLU A 24 0.36 -0.07 -4.82
CA GLU A 24 0.55 -0.27 -6.27
C GLU A 24 1.17 0.97 -6.95
N LEU A 25 2.05 0.76 -7.93
CA LEU A 25 2.62 1.85 -8.71
C LEU A 25 1.59 2.41 -9.70
N ILE A 26 1.36 3.72 -9.66
CA ILE A 26 0.57 4.43 -10.66
C ILE A 26 1.36 5.53 -11.35
N ALA A 27 0.94 5.88 -12.57
CA ALA A 27 1.49 7.03 -13.27
C ALA A 27 1.01 8.32 -12.60
N LYS A 28 1.88 9.33 -12.55
CA LYS A 28 1.53 10.66 -12.02
C LYS A 28 0.31 11.28 -12.71
N SER A 29 0.16 11.05 -14.02
CA SER A 29 -1.00 11.51 -14.78
C SER A 29 -2.31 10.85 -14.36
N THR A 30 -2.28 9.66 -13.75
CA THR A 30 -3.49 9.00 -13.23
C THR A 30 -4.11 9.79 -12.09
N LEU A 31 -3.29 10.53 -11.33
CA LEU A 31 -3.76 11.38 -10.23
C LEU A 31 -4.72 12.47 -10.68
N ASP A 32 -4.67 12.88 -11.96
CA ASP A 32 -5.54 13.92 -12.52
C ASP A 32 -6.97 13.42 -12.78
N PHE A 33 -7.19 12.10 -12.81
CA PHE A 33 -8.45 11.48 -13.22
C PHE A 33 -9.20 10.74 -12.09
N GLY A 34 -8.70 10.81 -10.85
CA GLY A 34 -9.32 10.17 -9.69
C GLY A 34 -9.22 11.02 -8.41
N ASP A 35 -9.89 10.56 -7.36
CA ASP A 35 -9.85 11.22 -6.05
C ASP A 35 -8.78 10.55 -5.16
N PHE A 36 -7.56 11.06 -5.29
CA PHE A 36 -6.40 10.56 -4.58
C PHE A 36 -5.98 11.52 -3.46
N GLN A 37 -5.99 11.02 -2.24
CA GLN A 37 -5.46 11.72 -1.09
C GLN A 37 -3.99 11.37 -0.90
N LYS A 38 -3.12 12.38 -0.87
CA LYS A 38 -1.71 12.22 -0.51
C LYS A 38 -1.58 11.84 0.97
N THR A 39 -0.90 10.72 1.24
CA THR A 39 -0.73 10.19 2.61
C THR A 39 0.64 10.53 3.18
N ALA A 40 1.71 10.31 2.42
CA ALA A 40 3.09 10.54 2.88
C ALA A 40 4.07 10.71 1.72
N ASN A 41 5.27 11.19 2.05
CA ASN A 41 6.44 11.17 1.18
C ASN A 41 7.51 10.28 1.82
N VAL A 42 8.09 9.39 1.03
CA VAL A 42 9.15 8.49 1.49
C VAL A 42 10.36 8.65 0.57
N GLU A 43 11.53 8.81 1.16
CA GLU A 43 12.80 8.72 0.44
C GLU A 43 13.43 7.37 0.73
N ILE A 44 13.69 6.63 -0.34
CA ILE A 44 14.19 5.26 -0.28
C ILE A 44 15.60 5.28 -0.85
N GLN A 45 16.55 4.80 -0.06
CA GLN A 45 17.97 4.74 -0.43
C GLN A 45 18.38 3.30 -0.74
N GLY A 46 19.16 3.13 -1.79
CA GLY A 46 19.66 1.84 -2.24
C GLY A 46 21.02 1.97 -2.92
N ASN A 47 21.50 0.84 -3.45
CA ASN A 47 22.73 0.84 -4.23
C ASN A 47 22.45 1.37 -5.64
N ILE A 48 23.40 2.09 -6.23
CA ILE A 48 23.30 2.61 -7.61
C ILE A 48 23.09 1.54 -8.69
N GLN A 49 23.46 0.29 -8.42
CA GLN A 49 23.28 -0.84 -9.34
C GLN A 49 21.90 -1.51 -9.16
N GLU A 50 21.10 -1.07 -8.20
CA GLU A 50 19.78 -1.62 -7.93
C GLU A 50 18.73 -1.05 -8.88
N ASP A 51 17.77 -1.88 -9.27
CA ASP A 51 16.64 -1.44 -10.08
C ASP A 51 15.74 -0.47 -9.28
N VAL A 52 15.43 0.67 -9.89
CA VAL A 52 14.64 1.76 -9.28
C VAL A 52 13.27 1.28 -8.84
N LEU A 53 12.58 0.51 -9.68
CA LEU A 53 11.22 0.04 -9.39
C LEU A 53 11.27 -0.93 -8.21
N ARG A 54 12.16 -1.90 -8.26
CA ARG A 54 12.33 -2.89 -7.18
C ARG A 54 12.72 -2.25 -5.85
N LEU A 55 13.57 -1.20 -5.90
CA LEU A 55 13.93 -0.41 -4.73
C LEU A 55 12.71 0.31 -4.15
N ALA A 56 11.91 0.95 -5.01
CA ALA A 56 10.69 1.64 -4.60
C ALA A 56 9.66 0.67 -3.99
N GLU A 57 9.34 -0.44 -4.68
CA GLU A 57 8.39 -1.46 -4.22
C GLU A 57 8.76 -2.00 -2.83
N ARG A 58 10.03 -2.35 -2.64
CA ARG A 58 10.52 -2.81 -1.33
C ARG A 58 10.42 -1.74 -0.25
N GLY A 59 10.65 -0.48 -0.61
CA GLY A 59 10.59 0.63 0.34
C GLY A 59 9.16 0.99 0.75
N VAL A 60 8.16 0.70 -0.07
CA VAL A 60 6.75 0.99 0.21
C VAL A 60 5.94 -0.22 0.66
N GLU A 61 6.49 -1.44 0.60
CA GLU A 61 5.77 -2.70 0.90
C GLU A 61 5.01 -2.70 2.24
N LYS A 62 5.54 -2.01 3.25
CA LYS A 62 4.96 -1.94 4.60
C LYS A 62 4.16 -0.67 4.86
N GLU A 63 4.07 0.20 3.88
CA GLU A 63 3.38 1.47 4.01
C GLU A 63 1.87 1.30 3.86
N ASN A 64 1.11 2.01 4.68
CA ASN A 64 -0.35 1.91 4.69
C ASN A 64 -0.95 2.86 3.64
N ALA A 65 -0.75 2.53 2.37
CA ALA A 65 -1.24 3.28 1.22
C ALA A 65 -1.78 2.33 0.15
N ASP A 66 -2.68 2.83 -0.70
CA ASP A 66 -3.22 2.05 -1.81
C ASP A 66 -2.27 2.15 -3.02
N TYR A 67 -1.68 3.33 -3.21
CA TYR A 67 -0.88 3.66 -4.38
C TYR A 67 0.40 4.40 -4.02
N PHE A 68 1.39 4.32 -4.90
CA PHE A 68 2.58 5.15 -4.86
C PHE A 68 2.96 5.68 -6.24
N VAL A 69 3.62 6.83 -6.25
CA VAL A 69 4.17 7.48 -7.44
C VAL A 69 5.64 7.77 -7.20
N ILE A 70 6.50 7.40 -8.15
CA ILE A 70 7.91 7.81 -8.14
C ILE A 70 7.98 9.25 -8.67
N ASP A 71 8.38 10.18 -7.81
CA ASP A 71 8.49 11.59 -8.17
C ASP A 71 9.87 11.94 -8.70
N GLN A 72 10.91 11.39 -8.08
CA GLN A 72 12.28 11.70 -8.43
C GLN A 72 13.20 10.50 -8.18
N VAL A 73 14.19 10.37 -9.06
CA VAL A 73 15.30 9.44 -8.93
C VAL A 73 16.58 10.27 -8.96
N SER A 74 17.47 10.05 -8.00
CA SER A 74 18.76 10.73 -7.90
C SER A 74 19.85 9.72 -7.64
N GLU A 75 20.98 9.88 -8.30
CA GLU A 75 22.16 9.01 -8.15
C GLU A 75 23.35 9.84 -7.66
N ASP A 76 24.09 9.29 -6.71
CA ASP A 76 25.40 9.80 -6.28
C ASP A 76 26.46 8.73 -6.59
N THR A 77 27.08 8.87 -7.77
CA THR A 77 28.12 7.95 -8.27
C THR A 77 29.40 8.00 -7.44
N GLN A 78 29.61 9.04 -6.63
CA GLN A 78 30.77 9.11 -5.74
C GLN A 78 30.59 8.25 -4.49
N LYS A 79 29.33 7.91 -4.16
CA LYS A 79 28.95 7.13 -2.98
C LYS A 79 28.24 5.82 -3.32
N ASP A 80 28.17 5.45 -4.59
CA ASP A 80 27.41 4.29 -5.10
C ASP A 80 25.96 4.25 -4.59
N LEU A 81 25.33 5.42 -4.45
CA LEU A 81 24.03 5.60 -3.81
C LEU A 81 22.95 5.94 -4.85
N LEU A 82 21.80 5.27 -4.76
CA LEU A 82 20.56 5.59 -5.45
C LEU A 82 19.53 6.07 -4.43
N VAL A 83 18.89 7.19 -4.70
CA VAL A 83 17.81 7.77 -3.89
C VAL A 83 16.56 7.89 -4.74
N VAL A 84 15.47 7.26 -4.31
CA VAL A 84 14.17 7.31 -4.97
C VAL A 84 13.18 8.00 -4.04
N SER A 85 12.61 9.11 -4.49
CA SER A 85 11.55 9.82 -3.78
C SER A 85 10.20 9.35 -4.30
N VAL A 86 9.36 8.87 -3.40
CA VAL A 86 8.00 8.41 -3.70
C VAL A 86 6.97 9.18 -2.88
N THR A 87 5.87 9.55 -3.52
CA THR A 87 4.66 10.02 -2.82
C THR A 87 3.65 8.88 -2.76
N LEU A 88 3.12 8.64 -1.56
CA LEU A 88 2.07 7.67 -1.29
C LEU A 88 0.68 8.32 -1.36
N TYR A 89 -0.28 7.58 -1.88
CA TYR A 89 -1.66 8.00 -2.06
C TYR A 89 -2.64 6.93 -1.58
N ARG A 90 -3.82 7.38 -1.15
CA ARG A 90 -4.99 6.57 -0.87
C ARG A 90 -6.13 7.04 -1.77
N GLU A 91 -6.92 6.11 -2.30
CA GLU A 91 -8.10 6.48 -3.07
C GLU A 91 -9.32 6.61 -2.15
N SER A 92 -10.05 7.73 -2.25
CA SER A 92 -11.23 7.98 -1.42
C SER A 92 -12.37 6.98 -1.67
N ALA A 93 -12.40 6.35 -2.84
CA ALA A 93 -13.35 5.28 -3.16
C ALA A 93 -13.17 4.03 -2.27
N THR A 94 -11.92 3.70 -1.92
CA THR A 94 -11.57 2.60 -1.01
C THR A 94 -12.13 2.83 0.40
N GLU A 95 -12.16 4.07 0.87
CA GLU A 95 -12.66 4.42 2.20
C GLU A 95 -14.19 4.28 2.32
N ASN A 96 -14.92 4.56 1.22
CA ASN A 96 -16.37 4.35 1.17
C ASN A 96 -16.74 2.86 1.12
N GLN A 97 -15.95 2.01 0.47
CA GLN A 97 -16.16 0.56 0.50
C GLN A 97 -15.92 -0.01 1.91
N LYS A 98 -14.84 0.40 2.57
CA LYS A 98 -14.54 0.02 3.97
C LYS A 98 -15.64 0.44 4.94
N THR A 99 -16.21 1.64 4.75
CA THR A 99 -17.31 2.14 5.60
C THR A 99 -18.63 1.39 5.37
N VAL A 100 -18.88 0.87 4.16
CA VAL A 100 -20.08 0.08 3.87
C VAL A 100 -19.97 -1.33 4.44
N GLU A 101 -18.78 -1.94 4.40
CA GLU A 101 -18.52 -3.24 5.01
C GLU A 101 -18.57 -3.19 6.55
N ASP A 102 -18.00 -2.17 7.19
CA ASP A 102 -18.06 -1.98 8.65
C ASP A 102 -19.48 -1.74 9.20
N ARG A 103 -20.43 -1.34 8.33
CA ARG A 103 -21.84 -1.08 8.72
C ARG A 103 -22.79 -2.23 8.42
N LEU A 104 -22.32 -3.25 7.70
CA LEU A 104 -23.10 -4.44 7.33
C LEU A 104 -22.62 -5.72 8.03
N GLY A 105 -21.54 -5.63 8.83
CA GLY A 105 -21.00 -6.69 9.69
C GLY A 105 -21.58 -6.71 11.10
#